data_AF-A0A2T4IGE3-F1
#
_entry.id   AF-A0A2T4IGE3-F1
#
_cell.length_a   1.000
_cell.length_b   1.000
_cell.length_c   1.000
_cell.angle_alpha   90.00
_cell.angle_beta   90.00
_cell.angle_gamma   90.00
#
_symmetry.space_group_name_H-M   'P 1'
#
loop_
_entity.id
_entity.type
_entity.pdbx_description
1 polymer ?
#
loop_
_entity_poly.entity_id
_entity_poly.type
_entity_poly.pdbx_seq_one_letter_code
_entity_poly.pdbx_strand_id
1 'polypeptide(L)'
;MPAFRLPFTLTLACLLLAACATQPAPSSSPAATESAAPVARWDSTRESLRNALGNVPGIIVEDLDEDVLRVRIPATDGFAIGQSTLRPGLTDTLERLLPVFQAHPDAAIDIVGHTDSMGNEMFNLRLSIARAEAVMEHLRSHGIALLRLTADGLGEAEPIADNATQAGREANRRVEILLRALR
;
A
#
# COMPACT_ATOMS: atom_id res chain seq x y z
N MET A 1 96.42 16.92 40.75
CA MET A 1 95.03 17.32 40.44
C MET A 1 95.00 17.86 39.02
N PRO A 2 94.57 17.09 38.00
CA PRO A 2 94.61 17.51 36.60
C PRO A 2 93.22 17.92 36.09
N ALA A 3 93.11 19.10 35.49
CA ALA A 3 91.91 19.54 34.77
C ALA A 3 91.86 18.95 33.35
N PHE A 4 90.65 18.59 32.94
CA PHE A 4 90.32 17.63 31.89
C PHE A 4 90.25 18.24 30.48
N ARG A 5 90.29 17.36 29.48
CA ARG A 5 90.46 17.57 28.04
C ARG A 5 89.13 17.74 27.25
N LEU A 6 89.20 18.54 26.17
CA LEU A 6 88.73 18.31 24.77
C LEU A 6 87.21 18.37 24.39
N PRO A 7 86.91 18.58 23.09
CA PRO A 7 85.69 19.22 22.56
C PRO A 7 84.66 18.20 22.03
N PHE A 8 83.43 18.67 21.79
CA PHE A 8 82.39 17.87 21.15
C PHE A 8 81.90 18.55 19.86
N THR A 9 82.18 17.88 18.74
CA THR A 9 81.57 18.11 17.42
C THR A 9 80.10 17.69 17.45
N LEU A 10 79.21 18.39 16.75
CA LEU A 10 78.10 17.74 16.06
C LEU A 10 77.61 18.57 14.86
N THR A 11 77.80 17.98 13.70
CA THR A 11 77.24 18.32 12.38
C THR A 11 75.72 18.16 12.39
N LEU A 12 74.96 19.06 11.76
CA LEU A 12 73.72 18.66 11.08
C LEU A 12 73.39 19.57 9.90
N ALA A 13 73.38 18.93 8.74
CA ALA A 13 72.88 19.44 7.47
C ALA A 13 71.35 19.29 7.39
N CYS A 14 70.67 20.23 6.72
CA CYS A 14 69.49 19.97 5.86
C CYS A 14 69.07 21.32 5.26
N LEU A 15 69.40 21.60 4.01
CA LEU A 15 68.64 21.31 2.79
C LEU A 15 67.27 22.00 2.73
N LEU A 16 67.22 23.04 1.88
CA LEU A 16 66.04 23.69 1.34
C LEU A 16 65.23 22.73 0.48
N LEU A 17 63.93 22.58 0.73
CA LEU A 17 62.98 22.14 -0.29
C LEU A 17 61.67 22.91 -0.17
N ALA A 18 61.30 23.54 -1.28
CA ALA A 18 60.03 24.20 -1.52
C ALA A 18 58.88 23.19 -1.39
N ALA A 19 57.84 23.55 -0.63
CA ALA A 19 56.59 22.81 -0.58
C ALA A 19 55.48 23.62 -1.25
N CYS A 20 54.97 23.10 -2.37
CA CYS A 20 53.73 23.55 -3.00
C CYS A 20 52.59 23.43 -1.99
N ALA A 21 51.88 24.53 -1.75
CA ALA A 21 50.66 24.53 -0.96
C ALA A 21 49.53 23.83 -1.74
N THR A 22 49.19 22.61 -1.33
CA THR A 22 47.98 21.89 -1.74
C THR A 22 46.77 22.57 -1.09
N GLN A 23 45.83 23.07 -1.90
CA GLN A 23 44.54 23.54 -1.39
C GLN A 23 43.72 22.38 -0.79
N PRO A 24 42.97 22.59 0.30
CA PRO A 24 42.02 21.60 0.78
C PRO A 24 40.81 21.52 -0.16
N ALA A 25 40.34 20.30 -0.41
CA ALA A 25 39.18 20.02 -1.26
C ALA A 25 37.91 20.75 -0.75
N PRO A 26 37.03 21.21 -1.66
CA PRO A 26 35.72 21.72 -1.26
C PRO A 26 34.89 20.59 -0.65
N SER A 27 34.47 20.77 0.60
CA SER A 27 33.49 19.91 1.26
C SER A 27 32.11 20.15 0.63
N SER A 28 31.80 19.42 -0.44
CA SER A 28 30.43 19.29 -0.91
C SER A 28 29.70 18.33 0.03
N SER A 29 29.10 18.88 1.09
CA SER A 29 27.97 18.22 1.73
C SER A 29 26.84 18.23 0.69
N PRO A 30 26.39 17.09 0.14
CA PRO A 30 25.19 17.13 -0.67
C PRO A 30 24.07 17.54 0.28
N ALA A 31 23.39 18.62 -0.10
CA ALA A 31 22.11 19.00 0.47
C ALA A 31 21.23 17.75 0.57
N ALA A 32 20.55 17.62 1.71
CA ALA A 32 19.56 16.58 1.94
C ALA A 32 18.63 16.49 0.74
N THR A 33 18.70 15.39 0.00
CA THR A 33 17.66 14.97 -0.93
C THR A 33 16.45 14.65 -0.08
N GLU A 34 15.55 15.62 -0.01
CA GLU A 34 14.23 15.47 0.58
C GLU A 34 13.49 14.36 -0.18
N SER A 35 13.05 13.36 0.59
CA SER A 35 12.42 12.09 0.21
C SER A 35 11.38 12.16 -0.93
N ALA A 36 11.80 11.84 -2.15
CA ALA A 36 10.89 11.57 -3.30
C ALA A 36 10.58 10.06 -3.50
N ALA A 37 11.11 9.18 -2.64
CA ALA A 37 11.14 7.73 -2.88
C ALA A 37 9.83 6.93 -2.64
N PRO A 38 8.91 7.33 -1.72
CA PRO A 38 7.67 6.59 -1.50
C PRO A 38 6.56 6.91 -2.52
N VAL A 39 6.35 8.20 -2.85
CA VAL A 39 5.25 8.64 -3.72
C VAL A 39 5.48 8.21 -5.17
N ALA A 40 6.69 8.43 -5.71
CA ALA A 40 7.03 8.03 -7.08
C ALA A 40 6.97 6.50 -7.29
N ARG A 41 7.15 5.71 -6.24
CA ARG A 41 6.99 4.25 -6.29
C ARG A 41 5.51 3.88 -6.41
N TRP A 42 4.66 4.50 -5.58
CA TRP A 42 3.23 4.22 -5.59
C TRP A 42 2.56 4.57 -6.91
N ASP A 43 2.89 5.70 -7.54
CA ASP A 43 2.29 6.09 -8.83
C ASP A 43 2.45 5.00 -9.90
N SER A 44 3.65 4.42 -10.00
CA SER A 44 3.94 3.33 -10.94
C SER A 44 3.22 2.02 -10.57
N THR A 45 3.16 1.69 -9.28
CA THR A 45 2.42 0.52 -8.78
C THR A 45 0.91 0.68 -9.05
N ARG A 46 0.36 1.86 -8.78
CA ARG A 46 -1.06 2.21 -8.99
C ARG A 46 -1.44 2.11 -10.47
N GLU A 47 -0.59 2.59 -11.37
CA GLU A 47 -0.80 2.48 -12.81
C GLU A 47 -0.74 1.02 -13.28
N SER A 48 0.24 0.24 -12.80
CA SER A 48 0.29 -1.20 -13.09
C SER A 48 -0.94 -1.95 -12.57
N LEU A 49 -1.39 -1.64 -11.35
CA LEU A 49 -2.60 -2.19 -10.76
C LEU A 49 -3.83 -1.85 -11.58
N ARG A 50 -4.01 -0.58 -11.96
CA ARG A 50 -5.13 -0.14 -12.82
C ARG A 50 -5.17 -0.94 -14.11
N ASN A 51 -4.03 -1.07 -14.79
CA ASN A 51 -3.95 -1.80 -16.05
C ASN A 51 -4.23 -3.30 -15.87
N ALA A 52 -3.71 -3.93 -14.82
CA ALA A 52 -3.96 -5.33 -14.53
C ALA A 52 -5.44 -5.60 -14.17
N LEU A 53 -6.01 -4.77 -13.29
CA LEU A 53 -7.38 -4.89 -12.80
C LEU A 53 -8.42 -4.50 -13.86
N GLY A 54 -8.12 -3.52 -14.71
CA GLY A 54 -8.99 -3.13 -15.83
C GLY A 54 -9.25 -4.25 -16.85
N ASN A 55 -8.39 -5.28 -16.86
CA ASN A 55 -8.57 -6.48 -17.69
C ASN A 55 -9.39 -7.58 -17.01
N VAL A 56 -9.73 -7.43 -15.73
CA VAL A 56 -10.52 -8.43 -15.00
C VAL A 56 -12.00 -8.22 -15.29
N PRO A 57 -12.71 -9.23 -15.84
CA PRO A 57 -14.12 -9.09 -16.17
C PRO A 57 -14.98 -9.01 -14.91
N GLY A 58 -16.01 -8.17 -14.98
CA GLY A 58 -17.02 -8.08 -13.94
C GLY A 58 -16.61 -7.23 -12.73
N ILE A 59 -15.53 -6.46 -12.79
CA ILE A 59 -15.19 -5.45 -11.78
C ILE A 59 -15.20 -4.04 -12.38
N ILE A 60 -15.37 -3.05 -11.51
CA ILE A 60 -15.26 -1.64 -11.88
C ILE A 60 -14.07 -1.06 -11.12
N VAL A 61 -13.14 -0.43 -11.84
CA VAL A 61 -11.92 0.16 -11.27
C VAL A 61 -12.01 1.67 -11.42
N GLU A 62 -11.94 2.40 -10.30
CA GLU A 62 -12.14 3.85 -10.24
C GLU A 62 -11.03 4.48 -9.37
N ASP A 63 -10.57 5.67 -9.73
CA ASP A 63 -9.79 6.51 -8.82
C ASP A 63 -10.73 7.06 -7.75
N LEU A 64 -10.47 6.73 -6.49
CA LEU A 64 -11.20 7.37 -5.40
C LEU A 64 -10.56 8.71 -5.04
N ASP A 65 -9.25 8.70 -4.85
CA ASP A 65 -8.42 9.84 -4.52
C ASP A 65 -7.06 9.73 -5.25
N GLU A 66 -6.17 10.71 -5.06
CA GLU A 66 -4.81 10.68 -5.63
C GLU A 66 -4.05 9.39 -5.25
N ASP A 67 -4.20 8.94 -4.00
CA ASP A 67 -3.46 7.79 -3.47
C ASP A 67 -4.24 6.47 -3.44
N VAL A 68 -5.52 6.46 -3.82
CA VAL A 68 -6.41 5.30 -3.60
C VAL A 68 -7.08 4.85 -4.89
N LEU A 69 -6.84 3.59 -5.25
CA LEU A 69 -7.54 2.90 -6.33
C LEU A 69 -8.67 2.06 -5.74
N ARG A 70 -9.91 2.33 -6.13
CA ARG A 70 -11.09 1.57 -5.71
C ARG A 70 -11.44 0.51 -6.75
N VAL A 71 -11.58 -0.72 -6.29
CA VAL A 71 -12.12 -1.84 -7.05
C VAL A 71 -13.48 -2.18 -6.48
N ARG A 72 -14.52 -2.00 -7.28
CA ARG A 72 -15.89 -2.32 -6.91
C ARG A 72 -16.33 -3.61 -7.58
N ILE A 73 -16.78 -4.56 -6.77
CA ILE A 73 -17.31 -5.84 -7.24
C ILE A 73 -18.84 -5.76 -7.23
N PRO A 74 -19.54 -6.00 -8.36
CA PRO A 74 -21.00 -6.00 -8.43
C PRO A 74 -21.64 -6.93 -7.42
N ALA A 75 -22.72 -6.43 -6.81
CA ALA A 75 -23.43 -7.10 -5.73
C ALA A 75 -24.16 -8.40 -6.13
N THR A 76 -24.48 -8.57 -7.42
CA THR A 76 -25.12 -9.77 -7.97
C THR A 76 -24.35 -11.05 -7.67
N ASP A 77 -23.04 -10.91 -7.52
CA ASP A 77 -22.10 -12.01 -7.35
C ASP A 77 -21.66 -12.22 -5.91
N GLY A 78 -21.92 -11.23 -5.03
CA GLY A 78 -21.43 -11.15 -3.66
C GLY A 78 -22.10 -12.09 -2.67
N PHE A 79 -23.27 -11.68 -2.18
CA PHE A 79 -23.89 -12.24 -0.98
C PHE A 79 -25.40 -12.37 -1.12
N ALA A 80 -25.98 -13.38 -0.46
CA ALA A 80 -27.42 -13.44 -0.27
C ALA A 80 -27.89 -12.40 0.77
N ILE A 81 -29.20 -12.12 0.78
CA ILE A 81 -29.82 -11.20 1.75
C ILE A 81 -29.55 -11.71 3.17
N GLY A 82 -29.05 -10.82 4.03
CA GLY A 82 -28.77 -11.14 5.44
C GLY A 82 -27.61 -12.11 5.67
N GLN A 83 -26.84 -12.47 4.64
CA GLN A 83 -25.74 -13.44 4.75
C GLN A 83 -24.38 -12.81 4.43
N SER A 84 -23.34 -13.37 5.03
CA SER A 84 -21.92 -13.07 4.80
C SER A 84 -21.16 -14.22 4.13
N THR A 85 -21.86 -15.28 3.71
CA THR A 85 -21.24 -16.37 2.95
C THR A 85 -20.98 -15.93 1.52
N LEU A 86 -19.72 -16.05 1.08
CA LEU A 86 -19.32 -15.78 -0.30
C LEU A 86 -20.08 -16.68 -1.27
N ARG A 87 -20.64 -16.09 -2.32
CA ARG A 87 -21.25 -16.85 -3.42
C ARG A 87 -20.21 -17.14 -4.50
N PRO A 88 -20.42 -18.17 -5.34
CA PRO A 88 -19.47 -18.56 -6.38
C PRO A 88 -19.03 -17.41 -7.28
N GLY A 89 -19.93 -16.51 -7.69
CA GLY A 89 -19.55 -15.39 -8.56
C GLY A 89 -18.52 -14.43 -7.94
N LEU A 90 -18.63 -14.15 -6.64
CA LEU A 90 -17.64 -13.34 -5.93
C LEU A 90 -16.35 -14.13 -5.73
N THR A 91 -16.43 -15.40 -5.37
CA THR A 91 -15.24 -16.26 -5.28
C THR A 91 -14.47 -16.30 -6.60
N ASP A 92 -15.15 -16.55 -7.73
CA ASP A 92 -14.54 -16.56 -9.06
C ASP A 92 -13.88 -15.21 -9.40
N THR A 93 -14.49 -14.11 -8.94
CA THR A 93 -13.94 -12.77 -9.13
C THR A 93 -12.69 -12.57 -8.27
N LEU A 94 -12.72 -12.95 -6.98
CA LEU A 94 -11.57 -12.89 -6.09
C LEU A 94 -10.41 -13.76 -6.62
N GLU A 95 -10.71 -14.94 -7.17
CA GLU A 95 -9.71 -15.82 -7.79
C GLU A 95 -9.01 -15.14 -8.98
N ARG A 96 -9.73 -14.36 -9.79
CA ARG A 96 -9.14 -13.56 -10.88
C ARG A 96 -8.28 -12.40 -10.38
N LEU A 97 -8.54 -11.89 -9.18
CA LEU A 97 -7.76 -10.80 -8.56
C LEU A 97 -6.48 -11.29 -7.89
N LEU A 98 -6.44 -12.54 -7.42
CA LEU A 98 -5.30 -13.10 -6.69
C LEU A 98 -3.95 -12.92 -7.39
N PRO A 99 -3.79 -13.22 -8.70
CA PRO A 99 -2.51 -13.06 -9.39
C PRO A 99 -2.03 -11.60 -9.37
N VAL A 100 -2.96 -10.64 -9.48
CA VAL A 100 -2.65 -9.21 -9.42
C VAL A 100 -2.18 -8.83 -8.01
N PHE A 101 -2.92 -9.23 -6.98
CA PHE A 101 -2.54 -8.93 -5.60
C PHE A 101 -1.22 -9.58 -5.17
N GLN A 102 -0.90 -10.75 -5.71
CA GLN A 102 0.38 -11.43 -5.48
C GLN A 102 1.54 -10.74 -6.21
N ALA A 103 1.32 -10.21 -7.41
CA ALA A 103 2.31 -9.47 -8.18
C ALA A 103 2.66 -8.09 -7.59
N HIS A 104 1.79 -7.54 -6.73
CA HIS A 104 1.94 -6.21 -6.11
C HIS A 104 2.02 -6.30 -4.57
N PRO A 105 3.08 -6.91 -4.00
CA PRO A 105 3.20 -7.11 -2.54
C PRO A 105 3.35 -5.81 -1.73
N ASP A 106 3.63 -4.70 -2.39
CA ASP A 106 3.78 -3.34 -1.84
C ASP A 106 2.46 -2.57 -1.73
N ALA A 107 1.34 -3.16 -2.18
CA ALA A 107 0.01 -2.59 -2.03
C ALA A 107 -0.70 -3.12 -0.77
N ALA A 108 -1.23 -2.22 0.05
CA ALA A 108 -2.23 -2.52 1.07
C ALA A 108 -3.61 -2.69 0.41
N ILE A 109 -4.44 -3.53 1.02
CA ILE A 109 -5.76 -3.95 0.55
C ILE A 109 -6.74 -3.75 1.69
N ASP A 110 -7.52 -2.66 1.62
CA ASP A 110 -8.60 -2.40 2.56
C ASP A 110 -9.92 -2.87 1.97
N ILE A 111 -10.63 -3.74 2.68
CA ILE A 111 -11.86 -4.37 2.22
C ILE A 111 -13.02 -3.73 2.95
N VAL A 112 -13.95 -3.12 2.21
CA VAL A 112 -15.08 -2.39 2.77
C VAL A 112 -16.38 -3.07 2.36
N GLY A 113 -17.13 -3.55 3.35
CA GLY A 113 -18.44 -4.14 3.15
C GLY A 113 -19.57 -3.11 3.19
N HIS A 114 -20.59 -3.31 2.36
CA HIS A 114 -21.83 -2.53 2.39
C HIS A 114 -23.08 -3.44 2.37
N THR A 115 -24.19 -2.87 2.82
CA THR A 115 -25.52 -3.47 2.84
C THR A 115 -26.54 -2.54 2.17
N ASP A 116 -27.74 -3.03 1.93
CA ASP A 116 -28.88 -2.14 1.62
C ASP A 116 -29.47 -1.58 2.91
N SER A 117 -30.42 -0.65 2.80
CA SER A 117 -31.05 -0.01 3.97
C SER A 117 -32.15 -0.84 4.62
N MET A 118 -32.23 -2.15 4.35
CA MET A 118 -33.26 -3.00 4.93
C MET A 118 -32.77 -3.54 6.27
N GLY A 119 -33.59 -3.37 7.31
CA GLY A 119 -33.32 -3.90 8.64
C GLY A 119 -32.81 -2.84 9.61
N ASN A 120 -32.08 -3.27 10.63
CA ASN A 120 -31.59 -2.40 11.68
C ASN A 120 -30.16 -1.96 11.37
N GLU A 121 -29.85 -0.68 11.60
CA GLU A 121 -28.52 -0.09 11.35
C GLU A 121 -27.37 -0.89 12.00
N MET A 122 -27.49 -1.25 13.29
CA MET A 122 -26.46 -2.03 14.00
C MET A 122 -26.32 -3.45 13.43
N PHE A 123 -27.43 -4.03 12.97
CA PHE A 123 -27.39 -5.31 12.26
C PHE A 123 -26.66 -5.17 10.92
N ASN A 124 -26.98 -4.13 10.14
CA ASN A 124 -26.36 -3.84 8.85
C ASN A 124 -24.85 -3.56 8.99
N LEU A 125 -24.45 -2.81 10.01
CA LEU A 125 -23.04 -2.59 10.33
C LEU A 125 -22.31 -3.90 10.60
N ARG A 126 -22.83 -4.74 11.51
CA ARG A 126 -22.21 -6.06 11.80
C ARG A 126 -22.18 -6.97 10.57
N LEU A 127 -23.24 -6.98 9.77
CA LEU A 127 -23.31 -7.78 8.55
C LEU A 127 -22.28 -7.32 7.52
N SER A 128 -22.10 -6.01 7.36
CA SER A 128 -21.11 -5.44 6.44
C SER A 128 -19.68 -5.79 6.85
N ILE A 129 -19.35 -5.72 8.15
CA ILE A 129 -18.04 -6.14 8.70
C ILE A 129 -17.82 -7.63 8.42
N ALA A 130 -18.79 -8.48 8.74
CA ALA A 130 -18.68 -9.93 8.53
C ALA A 130 -18.47 -10.30 7.05
N ARG A 131 -19.02 -9.52 6.11
CA ARG A 131 -18.79 -9.69 4.67
C ARG A 131 -17.36 -9.33 4.28
N ALA A 132 -16.86 -8.21 4.79
CA ALA A 132 -15.47 -7.81 4.56
C ALA A 132 -14.48 -8.82 5.13
N GLU A 133 -14.74 -9.32 6.35
CA GLU A 133 -13.95 -10.39 6.98
C GLU A 133 -13.97 -11.69 6.17
N ALA A 134 -15.11 -12.08 5.59
CA ALA A 134 -15.20 -13.26 4.74
C ALA A 134 -14.32 -13.13 3.47
N VAL A 135 -14.30 -11.95 2.84
CA VAL A 135 -13.42 -11.66 1.71
C VAL A 135 -11.96 -11.65 2.15
N MET A 136 -11.64 -11.03 3.29
CA MET A 136 -10.29 -11.00 3.86
C MET A 136 -9.77 -12.42 4.09
N GLU A 137 -10.58 -13.28 4.71
CA GLU A 137 -10.22 -14.66 4.99
C GLU A 137 -10.01 -15.47 3.71
N HIS A 138 -10.84 -15.23 2.69
CA HIS A 138 -10.64 -15.81 1.37
C HIS A 138 -9.30 -15.39 0.77
N LEU A 139 -8.96 -14.10 0.75
CA LEU A 139 -7.66 -13.64 0.22
C LEU A 139 -6.47 -14.18 1.05
N ARG A 140 -6.61 -14.20 2.38
CA ARG A 140 -5.57 -14.70 3.30
C ARG A 140 -5.29 -16.19 3.08
N SER A 141 -6.35 -17.00 2.96
CA SER A 141 -6.21 -18.46 2.72
C SER A 141 -5.56 -18.77 1.36
N HIS A 142 -5.56 -17.81 0.43
CA HIS A 142 -4.88 -17.91 -0.88
C HIS A 142 -3.52 -17.19 -0.92
N GLY A 143 -2.92 -16.94 0.25
CA GLY A 143 -1.53 -16.53 0.37
C GLY A 143 -1.27 -15.02 0.39
N ILE A 144 -2.32 -14.19 0.45
CA ILE A 144 -2.12 -12.76 0.71
C ILE A 144 -1.76 -12.55 2.18
N ALA A 145 -0.64 -11.86 2.44
CA ALA A 145 -0.15 -11.64 3.79
C ALA A 145 -1.15 -10.81 4.61
N LEU A 146 -1.46 -11.26 5.83
CA LEU A 146 -2.42 -10.59 6.72
C LEU A 146 -2.06 -9.13 7.01
N LEU A 147 -0.77 -8.78 7.07
CA LEU A 147 -0.30 -7.40 7.28
C LEU A 147 -0.76 -6.43 6.18
N ARG A 148 -1.11 -6.94 5.00
CA ARG A 148 -1.60 -6.15 3.87
C ARG A 148 -3.11 -5.99 3.87
N LEU A 149 -3.82 -6.72 4.72
CA LEU A 149 -5.28 -6.83 4.68
C LEU A 149 -5.91 -6.07 5.85
N THR A 150 -6.93 -5.27 5.56
CA THR A 150 -7.85 -4.75 6.58
C THR A 150 -9.29 -5.03 6.13
N ALA A 151 -10.20 -5.16 7.08
CA ALA A 151 -11.61 -5.41 6.83
C ALA A 151 -12.45 -4.47 7.68
N ASP A 152 -13.27 -3.66 7.02
CA ASP A 152 -14.17 -2.68 7.62
C ASP A 152 -15.57 -2.82 7.01
N GLY A 153 -16.57 -2.28 7.72
CA GLY A 153 -17.95 -2.27 7.26
C GLY A 153 -18.60 -0.93 7.48
N LEU A 154 -19.35 -0.47 6.48
CA LEU A 154 -20.07 0.82 6.51
C LEU A 154 -21.58 0.65 6.67
N GLY A 155 -22.07 -0.58 6.85
CA GLY A 155 -23.50 -0.86 6.92
C GLY A 155 -24.22 -0.36 5.68
N GLU A 156 -25.26 0.43 5.87
CA GLU A 156 -26.07 1.03 4.79
C GLU A 156 -25.57 2.42 4.34
N ALA A 157 -24.48 2.91 4.93
CA ALA A 157 -23.89 4.18 4.55
C ALA A 157 -23.28 4.13 3.14
N GLU A 158 -23.18 5.32 2.54
CA GLU A 158 -22.66 5.51 1.18
C GLU A 158 -23.37 4.62 0.14
N PRO A 159 -24.70 4.75 -0.01
CA PRO A 159 -25.43 4.03 -1.05
C PRO A 159 -25.02 4.53 -2.43
N ILE A 160 -24.84 3.61 -3.36
CA ILE A 160 -24.50 3.92 -4.76
C ILE A 160 -25.74 3.91 -5.66
N ALA A 161 -26.89 3.46 -5.14
CA ALA A 161 -28.16 3.42 -5.84
C ALA A 161 -29.34 3.60 -4.86
N ASP A 162 -30.53 3.86 -5.42
CA ASP A 162 -31.74 4.12 -4.65
C ASP A 162 -32.25 2.87 -3.90
N ASN A 163 -32.20 2.93 -2.56
CA ASN A 163 -32.69 1.88 -1.67
C ASN A 163 -34.22 1.66 -1.73
N ALA A 164 -34.99 2.58 -2.31
CA ALA A 164 -36.42 2.36 -2.51
C ALA A 164 -36.69 1.27 -3.56
N THR A 165 -35.77 1.06 -4.50
CA THR A 165 -35.92 0.07 -5.58
C THR A 165 -35.22 -1.26 -5.26
N GLN A 166 -35.76 -2.37 -5.77
CA GLN A 166 -35.09 -3.68 -5.60
C GLN A 166 -33.70 -3.69 -6.25
N ALA A 167 -33.59 -3.15 -7.47
CA ALA A 167 -32.33 -3.07 -8.20
C ALA A 167 -31.29 -2.21 -7.47
N GLY A 168 -31.70 -1.08 -6.86
CA GLY A 168 -30.79 -0.24 -6.10
C GLY A 168 -30.33 -0.87 -4.79
N ARG A 169 -31.23 -1.56 -4.07
CA ARG A 169 -30.84 -2.39 -2.91
C ARG A 169 -29.87 -3.49 -3.29
N GLU A 170 -30.14 -4.17 -4.41
CA GLU A 170 -29.20 -5.14 -4.97
C GLU A 170 -27.83 -4.50 -5.18
N ALA A 171 -27.72 -3.39 -5.91
CA ALA A 171 -26.45 -2.71 -6.14
C ALA A 171 -25.73 -2.27 -4.84
N ASN A 172 -26.45 -1.88 -3.79
CA ASN A 172 -25.86 -1.44 -2.52
C ASN A 172 -25.24 -2.59 -1.70
N ARG A 173 -25.66 -3.85 -1.91
CA ARG A 173 -25.09 -5.04 -1.24
C ARG A 173 -23.75 -5.49 -1.86
N ARG A 174 -22.75 -4.62 -1.78
CA ARG A 174 -21.45 -4.77 -2.46
C ARG A 174 -20.29 -4.90 -1.48
N VAL A 175 -19.13 -5.23 -2.03
CA VAL A 175 -17.82 -5.06 -1.39
C VAL A 175 -16.96 -4.19 -2.29
N GLU A 176 -16.24 -3.27 -1.65
CA GLU A 176 -15.22 -2.46 -2.28
C GLU A 176 -13.85 -2.89 -1.75
N ILE A 177 -12.86 -2.91 -2.64
CA ILE A 177 -11.47 -3.15 -2.29
C ILE A 177 -10.72 -1.87 -2.62
N LEU A 178 -10.13 -1.25 -1.61
CA LEU A 178 -9.33 -0.04 -1.74
C LEU A 178 -7.86 -0.44 -1.71
N LEU A 179 -7.13 -0.01 -2.73
CA LEU A 179 -5.70 -0.26 -2.87
C LEU A 179 -4.95 1.03 -2.66
N ARG A 180 -3.96 0.99 -1.76
CA ARG A 180 -3.11 2.14 -1.42
C ARG A 180 -1.68 1.67 -1.14
N ALA A 181 -0.75 2.62 -1.08
CA ALA A 181 0.62 2.34 -0.66
C ALA A 181 0.66 1.68 0.73
N LEU A 182 1.41 0.59 0.86
CA LEU A 182 1.71 0.00 2.16
C LEU A 182 2.60 0.97 2.95
N ARG A 183 2.19 1.31 4.17
CA ARG A 183 2.87 2.27 5.06
C ARG A 183 3.63 1.55 6.17
#